data_AF-A0A9W8MIJ0-F1
#
_entry.id   AF-A0A9W8MIJ0-F1
#
_cell.length_a   1.000
_cell.length_b   1.000
_cell.length_c   1.000
_cell.angle_alpha   90.00
_cell.angle_beta   90.00
_cell.angle_gamma   90.00
#
_symmetry.space_group_name_H-M   'P 1'
#
loop_
_entity.id
_entity.type
_entity.pdbx_description
1 polymer ?
#
loop_
_entity_poly.entity_id
_entity_poly.type
_entity_poly.pdbx_seq_one_letter_code
_entity_poly.pdbx_strand_id
1 'polypeptide(L)'
;MSSTKSPELAKPPGPCCFEGVKHSGDPLGREDVIGGIPTYVSEPVEGFKPGGKIILFFADIYGPLFINSKLIQDYFASQGYLVLGIDYFQGDAVYLHDNEQGFDREGWKTKNLENAKKIVPGWVEEVRKTYGQDAKYSAVGYCFGAPFTLNYAATEWLSAEPLLLSLAETDHTFPTESRRRAVDILSENKSTYHVQIFSGVAHGFASLLILEAFERSSHLLGIDYTYI
;
A
#
# COMPACT_ATOMS: atom_id res chain seq x y z
N MET A 1 -12.76 17.64 -32.27
CA MET A 1 -13.04 16.21 -32.00
C MET A 1 -12.47 15.89 -30.64
N SER A 2 -13.35 15.54 -29.70
CA SER A 2 -13.03 15.25 -28.30
C SER A 2 -12.26 13.94 -28.17
N SER A 3 -11.15 13.94 -27.44
CA SER A 3 -10.51 12.72 -26.91
C SER A 3 -10.53 12.81 -25.39
N THR A 4 -11.63 12.32 -24.80
CA THR A 4 -11.81 12.09 -23.37
C THR A 4 -10.98 10.89 -22.91
N LYS A 5 -9.71 11.11 -22.57
CA LYS A 5 -8.97 10.22 -21.66
C LYS A 5 -8.21 11.07 -20.67
N SER A 6 -8.68 11.08 -19.42
CA SER A 6 -7.92 11.62 -18.30
C SER A 6 -6.59 10.84 -18.19
N PRO A 7 -5.43 11.49 -18.15
CA PRO A 7 -4.16 10.80 -17.99
C PRO A 7 -4.13 10.09 -16.63
N GLU A 8 -3.79 8.81 -16.63
CA GLU A 8 -3.58 8.04 -15.40
C GLU A 8 -2.51 8.73 -14.55
N LEU A 9 -2.87 9.13 -13.31
CA LEU A 9 -2.05 10.03 -12.48
C LEU A 9 -0.81 9.36 -11.88
N ALA A 10 -0.76 8.03 -11.86
CA ALA A 10 0.38 7.22 -11.43
C ALA A 10 0.82 6.31 -12.59
N LYS A 11 2.12 6.31 -12.90
CA LYS A 11 2.70 5.46 -13.94
C LYS A 11 3.11 4.10 -13.36
N PRO A 12 3.24 3.05 -14.20
CA PRO A 12 3.59 1.73 -13.70
C PRO A 12 5.01 1.65 -13.08
N PRO A 13 5.26 0.74 -12.11
CA PRO A 13 6.58 0.45 -11.53
C PRO A 13 7.72 0.33 -12.57
N GLY A 14 8.95 0.74 -12.21
CA GLY A 14 10.15 0.73 -13.10
C GLY A 14 11.35 -0.05 -12.52
N PRO A 15 12.54 -0.02 -13.16
CA PRO A 15 13.68 -0.88 -12.82
C PRO A 15 14.17 -0.83 -11.37
N CYS A 16 14.07 0.33 -10.71
CA CYS A 16 14.45 0.46 -9.29
C CYS A 16 13.47 -0.23 -8.32
N CYS A 17 12.27 -0.61 -8.74
CA CYS A 17 11.32 -1.37 -7.92
C CYS A 17 11.77 -2.83 -7.66
N PHE A 18 12.77 -3.31 -8.40
CA PHE A 18 13.21 -4.72 -8.37
C PHE A 18 14.49 -4.92 -7.55
N GLU A 19 15.01 -3.89 -6.88
CA GLU A 19 16.12 -3.99 -5.93
C GLU A 19 15.56 -4.10 -4.51
N GLY A 20 15.38 -5.33 -4.03
CA GLY A 20 14.84 -5.59 -2.69
C GLY A 20 15.92 -5.53 -1.59
N VAL A 21 15.66 -4.83 -0.50
CA VAL A 21 16.39 -4.96 0.78
C VAL A 21 15.62 -5.93 1.67
N LYS A 22 16.27 -6.92 2.28
CA LYS A 22 15.60 -7.92 3.15
C LYS A 22 15.64 -7.45 4.61
N HIS A 23 14.48 -7.38 5.26
CA HIS A 23 14.37 -7.25 6.71
C HIS A 23 14.33 -8.63 7.39
N SER A 24 14.77 -8.71 8.65
CA SER A 24 14.80 -9.94 9.45
C SER A 24 13.88 -9.86 10.66
N GLY A 25 13.04 -10.87 10.85
CA GLY A 25 12.10 -11.01 11.97
C GLY A 25 11.13 -12.17 11.70
N ASP A 26 10.45 -12.64 12.74
CA ASP A 26 9.44 -13.69 12.61
C ASP A 26 8.06 -13.06 12.43
N PRO A 27 7.33 -13.35 11.33
CA PRO A 27 5.98 -12.85 11.14
C PRO A 27 5.02 -13.43 12.19
N LEU A 28 4.15 -12.59 12.73
CA LEU A 28 3.19 -12.94 13.79
C LEU A 28 1.77 -13.16 13.27
N GLY A 29 1.45 -12.55 12.13
CA GLY A 29 0.19 -12.76 11.44
C GLY A 29 0.08 -14.15 10.79
N ARG A 30 -1.00 -14.34 10.06
CA ARG A 30 -1.34 -15.62 9.42
C ARG A 30 -1.84 -15.42 8.01
N GLU A 31 -1.69 -16.44 7.18
CA GLU A 31 -2.31 -16.49 5.87
C GLU A 31 -3.72 -17.04 6.01
N ASP A 32 -4.68 -16.37 5.38
CA ASP A 32 -6.09 -16.74 5.35
C ASP A 32 -6.68 -16.46 3.97
N VAL A 33 -7.96 -16.74 3.79
CA VAL A 33 -8.70 -16.51 2.56
C VAL A 33 -9.97 -15.70 2.86
N ILE A 34 -10.08 -14.51 2.28
CA ILE A 34 -11.26 -13.65 2.40
C ILE A 34 -11.85 -13.47 1.00
N GLY A 35 -13.13 -13.81 0.82
CA GLY A 35 -13.78 -13.72 -0.49
C GLY A 35 -13.12 -14.56 -1.58
N GLY A 36 -12.45 -15.65 -1.21
CA GLY A 36 -11.69 -16.49 -2.14
C GLY A 36 -10.31 -15.94 -2.52
N ILE A 37 -9.87 -14.81 -1.96
CA ILE A 37 -8.58 -14.20 -2.24
C ILE A 37 -7.62 -14.43 -1.05
N PRO A 38 -6.39 -14.92 -1.28
CA PRO A 38 -5.40 -15.04 -0.23
C PRO A 38 -5.14 -13.68 0.44
N THR A 39 -5.10 -13.67 1.76
CA THR A 39 -4.98 -12.47 2.57
C THR A 39 -4.04 -12.73 3.73
N TYR A 40 -3.06 -11.87 3.96
CA TYR A 40 -2.33 -11.85 5.22
C TYR A 40 -3.15 -11.12 6.27
N VAL A 41 -3.40 -11.77 7.38
CA VAL A 41 -4.19 -11.25 8.49
C VAL A 41 -3.28 -11.08 9.69
N SER A 42 -3.12 -9.85 10.15
CA SER A 42 -2.41 -9.54 11.38
C SER A 42 -3.35 -8.89 12.38
N GLU A 43 -3.47 -9.49 13.56
CA GLU A 43 -4.47 -9.11 14.58
C GLU A 43 -3.81 -8.33 15.72
N PRO A 44 -4.54 -7.38 16.35
CA PRO A 44 -4.07 -6.73 17.57
C PRO A 44 -3.73 -7.74 18.67
N VAL A 45 -2.75 -7.43 19.51
CA VAL A 45 -2.36 -8.27 20.66
C VAL A 45 -3.54 -8.54 21.59
N GLU A 46 -4.43 -7.56 21.78
CA GLU A 46 -5.64 -7.70 22.61
C GLU A 46 -6.81 -8.40 21.88
N GLY A 47 -6.62 -8.81 20.63
CA GLY A 47 -7.64 -9.32 19.74
C GLY A 47 -8.49 -8.23 19.07
N PHE A 48 -9.06 -8.54 17.91
CA PHE A 48 -9.99 -7.64 17.23
C PHE A 48 -11.38 -7.67 17.91
N LYS A 49 -12.00 -6.49 18.04
CA LYS A 49 -13.34 -6.31 18.61
C LYS A 49 -14.27 -5.70 17.54
N PRO A 50 -15.57 -6.04 17.51
CA PRO A 50 -16.54 -5.39 16.64
C PRO A 50 -16.49 -3.86 16.78
N GLY A 51 -16.57 -3.14 15.65
CA GLY A 51 -16.36 -1.69 15.62
C GLY A 51 -14.90 -1.24 15.78
N GLY A 52 -13.95 -2.19 15.77
CA GLY A 52 -12.51 -1.94 15.88
C GLY A 52 -11.93 -1.21 14.66
N LYS A 53 -10.62 -0.94 14.71
CA LYS A 53 -9.89 -0.29 13.62
C LYS A 53 -9.32 -1.32 12.66
N ILE A 54 -9.48 -1.08 11.37
CA ILE A 54 -9.03 -1.99 10.30
C ILE A 54 -8.20 -1.21 9.30
N ILE A 55 -7.02 -1.73 8.95
CA ILE A 55 -6.20 -1.25 7.84
C ILE A 55 -6.31 -2.23 6.68
N LEU A 56 -6.77 -1.73 5.54
CA LEU A 56 -6.62 -2.40 4.26
C LEU A 56 -5.20 -2.16 3.75
N PHE A 57 -4.40 -3.21 3.66
CA PHE A 57 -3.00 -3.14 3.26
C PHE A 57 -2.84 -3.50 1.79
N PHE A 58 -2.52 -2.50 0.96
CA PHE A 58 -2.22 -2.68 -0.45
C PHE A 58 -0.70 -2.67 -0.65
N ALA A 59 -0.12 -3.85 -0.78
CA ALA A 59 1.33 -4.05 -0.88
C ALA A 59 1.92 -3.42 -2.16
N ASP A 60 3.25 -3.50 -2.29
CA ASP A 60 3.95 -3.25 -3.56
C ASP A 60 4.01 -4.52 -4.43
N ILE A 61 4.85 -4.52 -5.47
CA ILE A 61 4.99 -5.63 -6.41
C ILE A 61 5.49 -6.95 -5.78
N TYR A 62 6.06 -6.91 -4.57
CA TYR A 62 6.46 -8.12 -3.83
C TYR A 62 5.27 -8.80 -3.15
N GLY A 63 4.13 -8.12 -3.04
CA GLY A 63 2.90 -8.67 -2.47
C GLY A 63 2.88 -8.68 -0.94
N PRO A 64 1.70 -8.85 -0.33
CA PRO A 64 1.53 -8.76 1.12
C PRO A 64 2.17 -9.92 1.88
N LEU A 65 2.49 -11.01 1.18
CA LEU A 65 3.09 -12.21 1.77
C LEU A 65 4.62 -12.16 1.82
N PHE A 66 5.22 -11.14 1.18
CA PHE A 66 6.66 -10.93 1.27
C PHE A 66 7.05 -10.55 2.70
N ILE A 67 8.21 -11.03 3.16
CA ILE A 67 8.61 -10.91 4.57
C ILE A 67 8.57 -9.46 5.07
N ASN A 68 9.06 -8.50 4.27
CA ASN A 68 9.01 -7.09 4.66
C ASN A 68 7.57 -6.60 4.84
N SER A 69 6.67 -6.95 3.91
CA SER A 69 5.26 -6.57 4.00
C SER A 69 4.58 -7.22 5.19
N LYS A 70 4.90 -8.48 5.52
CA LYS A 70 4.40 -9.16 6.73
C LYS A 70 4.79 -8.40 8.00
N LEU A 71 6.07 -8.03 8.12
CA LEU A 71 6.58 -7.29 9.28
C LEU A 71 5.95 -5.90 9.44
N ILE A 72 5.71 -5.19 8.34
CA ILE A 72 5.02 -3.88 8.38
C ILE A 72 3.57 -4.05 8.84
N GLN A 73 2.87 -5.07 8.32
CA GLN A 73 1.50 -5.37 8.74
C GLN A 73 1.43 -5.73 10.23
N ASP A 74 2.37 -6.54 10.71
CA ASP A 74 2.47 -6.91 12.12
C ASP A 74 2.79 -5.72 13.02
N TYR A 75 3.59 -4.76 12.53
CA TYR A 75 3.82 -3.51 13.24
C TYR A 75 2.52 -2.71 13.39
N PHE A 76 1.75 -2.51 12.31
CA PHE A 76 0.44 -1.86 12.41
C PHE A 76 -0.50 -2.60 13.36
N ALA A 77 -0.49 -3.93 13.35
CA ALA A 77 -1.29 -4.71 14.26
C ALA A 77 -0.90 -4.52 15.73
N SER A 78 0.40 -4.40 16.01
CA SER A 78 0.91 -4.06 17.35
C SER A 78 0.41 -2.71 17.87
N GLN A 79 0.00 -1.80 16.98
CA GLN A 79 -0.58 -0.49 17.31
C GLN A 79 -2.11 -0.54 17.51
N GLY A 80 -2.71 -1.73 17.54
CA GLY A 80 -4.13 -1.92 17.83
C GLY A 80 -5.05 -1.95 16.61
N TYR A 81 -4.52 -2.20 15.42
CA TYR A 81 -5.30 -2.34 14.18
C TYR A 81 -5.44 -3.81 13.79
N LEU A 82 -6.58 -4.20 13.24
CA LEU A 82 -6.62 -5.39 12.39
C LEU A 82 -6.08 -5.02 11.02
N VAL A 83 -5.10 -5.76 10.50
CA VAL A 83 -4.46 -5.45 9.23
C VAL A 83 -4.72 -6.58 8.25
N LEU A 84 -5.24 -6.22 7.08
CA LEU A 84 -5.67 -7.17 6.05
C LEU A 84 -4.92 -6.87 4.75
N GLY A 85 -3.89 -7.65 4.45
CA GLY A 85 -3.09 -7.55 3.24
C GLY A 85 -3.59 -8.46 2.14
N ILE A 86 -4.30 -7.88 1.17
CA ILE A 86 -4.83 -8.62 0.01
C ILE A 86 -3.70 -9.06 -0.93
N ASP A 87 -3.61 -10.36 -1.23
CA ASP A 87 -2.73 -10.86 -2.27
C ASP A 87 -3.43 -10.79 -3.63
N TYR A 88 -3.45 -9.59 -4.19
CA TYR A 88 -4.06 -9.36 -5.49
C TYR A 88 -3.23 -9.92 -6.66
N PHE A 89 -2.05 -10.49 -6.39
CA PHE A 89 -1.28 -11.28 -7.35
C PHE A 89 -1.66 -12.76 -7.33
N GLN A 90 -2.38 -13.22 -6.31
CA GLN A 90 -2.83 -14.61 -6.15
C GLN A 90 -1.68 -15.62 -6.32
N GLY A 91 -0.55 -15.36 -5.65
CA GLY A 91 0.65 -16.18 -5.74
C GLY A 91 1.55 -15.92 -6.96
N ASP A 92 1.32 -14.85 -7.73
CA ASP A 92 2.13 -14.44 -8.90
C ASP A 92 2.96 -13.18 -8.61
N ALA A 93 3.48 -13.05 -7.37
CA ALA A 93 4.26 -11.88 -6.95
C ALA A 93 5.63 -11.82 -7.66
N VAL A 94 6.16 -10.60 -7.83
CA VAL A 94 7.28 -10.36 -8.75
C VAL A 94 8.54 -11.17 -8.44
N TYR A 95 8.84 -11.36 -7.16
CA TYR A 95 10.08 -12.01 -6.69
C TYR A 95 10.13 -13.51 -7.04
N LEU A 96 8.98 -14.11 -7.34
CA LEU A 96 8.90 -15.51 -7.79
C LEU A 96 9.53 -15.69 -9.17
N HIS A 97 9.66 -14.61 -9.94
CA HIS A 97 10.25 -14.59 -11.28
C HIS A 97 11.69 -14.06 -11.31
N ASP A 98 12.33 -13.81 -10.14
CA ASP A 98 13.69 -13.24 -10.09
C ASP A 98 14.74 -14.09 -10.82
N ASN A 99 14.51 -15.40 -10.90
CA ASN A 99 15.39 -16.35 -11.57
C ASN A 99 14.95 -16.72 -13.00
N GLU A 100 13.87 -16.13 -13.51
CA GLU A 100 13.33 -16.41 -14.84
C GLU A 100 14.05 -15.56 -15.91
N GLN A 101 14.76 -16.24 -16.83
CA GLN A 101 15.39 -15.56 -17.95
C GLN A 101 14.35 -15.03 -18.95
N GLY A 102 14.47 -13.76 -19.32
CA GLY A 102 13.57 -13.12 -20.29
C GLY A 102 12.17 -12.83 -19.73
N PHE A 103 12.00 -12.82 -18.41
CA PHE A 103 10.74 -12.48 -17.76
C PHE A 103 10.19 -11.14 -18.25
N ASP A 104 8.98 -11.18 -18.82
CA ASP A 104 8.26 -9.99 -19.29
C ASP A 104 7.63 -9.25 -18.12
N ARG A 105 8.42 -8.38 -17.48
CA ARG A 105 8.00 -7.54 -16.37
C ARG A 105 6.85 -6.59 -16.74
N GLU A 106 6.80 -6.09 -17.97
CA GLU A 106 5.76 -5.15 -18.40
C GLU A 106 4.42 -5.87 -18.63
N GLY A 107 4.47 -7.03 -19.29
CA GLY A 107 3.31 -7.91 -19.47
C GLY A 107 2.77 -8.41 -18.13
N TRP A 108 3.65 -8.86 -17.24
CA TRP A 108 3.30 -9.26 -15.87
C TRP A 108 2.58 -8.15 -15.11
N LYS A 109 3.13 -6.94 -15.15
CA LYS A 109 2.58 -5.77 -14.46
C LYS A 109 1.21 -5.37 -15.01
N THR A 110 1.05 -5.36 -16.33
CA THR A 110 -0.23 -5.04 -16.99
C THR A 110 -1.30 -6.05 -16.62
N LYS A 111 -1.00 -7.34 -16.77
CA LYS A 111 -1.88 -8.45 -16.38
C LYS A 111 -2.31 -8.34 -14.92
N ASN A 112 -1.35 -8.15 -14.02
CA ASN A 112 -1.63 -8.10 -12.59
C ASN A 112 -2.41 -6.84 -12.18
N LEU A 113 -2.18 -5.70 -12.82
CA LEU A 113 -2.97 -4.49 -12.59
C LEU A 113 -4.43 -4.68 -13.04
N GLU A 114 -4.67 -5.29 -14.20
CA GLU A 114 -6.02 -5.60 -14.67
C GLU A 114 -6.75 -6.59 -13.76
N ASN A 115 -6.03 -7.61 -13.26
CA ASN A 115 -6.59 -8.57 -12.31
C ASN A 115 -6.91 -7.91 -10.98
N ALA A 116 -5.97 -7.15 -10.41
CA ALA A 116 -6.14 -6.42 -9.16
C ALA A 116 -7.36 -5.48 -9.20
N LYS A 117 -7.55 -4.74 -10.30
CA LYS A 117 -8.74 -3.87 -10.52
C LYS A 117 -10.07 -4.65 -10.46
N LYS A 118 -10.10 -5.93 -10.82
CA LYS A 118 -11.31 -6.77 -10.79
C LYS A 118 -11.57 -7.36 -9.39
N ILE A 119 -10.53 -7.81 -8.71
CA ILE A 119 -10.67 -8.57 -7.46
C ILE A 119 -10.79 -7.68 -6.22
N VAL A 120 -10.09 -6.53 -6.21
CA VAL A 120 -10.04 -5.65 -5.04
C VAL A 120 -11.44 -5.19 -4.60
N PRO A 121 -12.36 -4.77 -5.50
CA PRO A 121 -13.72 -4.39 -5.10
C PRO A 121 -14.49 -5.51 -4.37
N GLY A 122 -14.46 -6.74 -4.89
CA GLY A 122 -15.13 -7.88 -4.29
C GLY A 122 -14.50 -8.27 -2.95
N TRP A 123 -13.17 -8.26 -2.86
CA TRP A 123 -12.48 -8.52 -1.61
C TRP A 123 -12.83 -7.50 -0.52
N VAL A 124 -12.85 -6.19 -0.85
CA VAL A 124 -13.25 -5.15 0.12
C VAL A 124 -14.70 -5.35 0.58
N GLU A 125 -15.60 -5.73 -0.31
CA GLU A 125 -16.99 -6.04 0.06
C GLU A 125 -17.06 -7.20 1.06
N GLU A 126 -16.32 -8.28 0.81
CA GLU A 126 -16.26 -9.45 1.71
C GLU A 126 -15.59 -9.15 3.05
N VAL A 127 -14.55 -8.31 3.06
CA VAL A 127 -13.96 -7.77 4.30
C VAL A 127 -15.03 -7.04 5.11
N ARG A 128 -15.79 -6.13 4.48
CA ARG A 128 -16.83 -5.36 5.16
C ARG A 128 -17.99 -6.22 5.67
N LYS A 129 -18.34 -7.30 4.96
CA LYS A 129 -19.31 -8.31 5.42
C LYS A 129 -18.79 -9.07 6.63
N THR A 130 -17.52 -9.44 6.62
CA THR A 130 -16.88 -10.28 7.65
C THR A 130 -16.66 -9.52 8.96
N TYR A 131 -16.16 -8.28 8.87
CA TYR A 131 -15.73 -7.51 10.04
C TYR A 131 -16.67 -6.38 10.45
N GLY A 132 -17.78 -6.21 9.73
CA GLY A 132 -18.81 -5.21 10.02
C GLY A 132 -18.62 -3.90 9.25
N GLN A 133 -19.73 -3.28 8.87
CA GLN A 133 -19.72 -2.01 8.15
C GLN A 133 -19.44 -0.80 9.06
N ASP A 134 -19.58 -1.00 10.37
CA ASP A 134 -19.41 -0.03 11.45
C ASP A 134 -17.97 0.02 12.01
N ALA A 135 -17.09 -0.90 11.56
CA ALA A 135 -15.67 -0.81 11.84
C ALA A 135 -15.04 0.44 11.22
N LYS A 136 -13.95 0.93 11.84
CA LYS A 136 -13.22 2.10 11.36
C LYS A 136 -12.16 1.67 10.38
N TYR A 137 -12.42 1.89 9.09
CA TYR A 137 -11.52 1.48 8.02
C TYR A 137 -10.56 2.61 7.64
N SER A 138 -9.29 2.24 7.53
CA SER A 138 -8.19 3.02 6.96
C SER A 138 -7.52 2.18 5.86
N ALA A 139 -6.70 2.79 5.02
CA ALA A 139 -5.95 2.09 3.99
C ALA A 139 -4.51 2.59 3.92
N VAL A 140 -3.58 1.68 3.64
CA VAL A 140 -2.17 1.99 3.36
C VAL A 140 -1.77 1.32 2.06
N GLY A 141 -0.99 2.04 1.24
CA GLY A 141 -0.62 1.60 -0.10
C GLY A 141 0.82 1.92 -0.45
N TYR A 142 1.54 0.92 -0.96
CA TYR A 142 2.93 1.06 -1.37
C TYR A 142 3.05 0.79 -2.87
N CYS A 143 3.70 1.68 -3.64
CA CYS A 143 3.98 1.48 -5.07
C CYS A 143 2.72 1.04 -5.85
N PHE A 144 2.64 -0.24 -6.25
CA PHE A 144 1.50 -0.85 -6.94
C PHE A 144 0.17 -0.67 -6.19
N GLY A 145 0.20 -0.70 -4.86
CA GLY A 145 -0.96 -0.55 -3.99
C GLY A 145 -1.45 0.90 -3.81
N ALA A 146 -0.64 1.90 -4.15
CA ALA A 146 -0.97 3.30 -3.91
C ALA A 146 -2.24 3.77 -4.65
N PRO A 147 -2.46 3.45 -5.95
CA PRO A 147 -3.69 3.83 -6.63
C PRO A 147 -4.96 3.27 -5.98
N PHE A 148 -4.91 2.04 -5.45
CA PHE A 148 -6.05 1.45 -4.74
C PHE A 148 -6.35 2.22 -3.45
N THR A 149 -5.31 2.55 -2.68
CA THR A 149 -5.44 3.36 -1.46
C THR A 149 -6.09 4.70 -1.75
N LEU A 150 -5.62 5.41 -2.79
CA LEU A 150 -6.19 6.69 -3.20
C LEU A 150 -7.65 6.57 -3.66
N ASN A 151 -7.98 5.53 -4.42
CA ASN A 151 -9.35 5.29 -4.87
C ASN A 151 -10.30 5.03 -3.69
N TYR A 152 -9.87 4.26 -2.69
CA TYR A 152 -10.70 4.00 -1.50
C TYR A 152 -10.73 5.18 -0.54
N ALA A 153 -9.66 5.97 -0.43
CA ALA A 153 -9.64 7.20 0.34
C ALA A 153 -10.64 8.24 -0.22
N ALA A 154 -11.00 8.15 -1.50
CA ALA A 154 -12.04 8.98 -2.10
C ALA A 154 -13.48 8.47 -1.84
N THR A 155 -13.67 7.36 -1.13
CA THR A 155 -14.99 6.83 -0.80
C THR A 155 -15.49 7.34 0.55
N GLU A 156 -16.80 7.52 0.69
CA GLU A 156 -17.40 8.10 1.91
C GLU A 156 -17.35 7.20 3.15
N TRP A 157 -17.15 5.90 2.96
CA TRP A 157 -17.23 4.92 4.05
C TRP A 157 -15.87 4.57 4.65
N LEU A 158 -14.77 4.82 3.93
CA LEU A 158 -13.44 4.76 4.52
C LEU A 158 -13.36 5.95 5.48
N SER A 159 -12.98 5.71 6.73
CA SER A 159 -13.11 6.69 7.81
C SER A 159 -12.43 7.99 7.37
N ALA A 160 -13.22 9.06 7.24
CA ALA A 160 -12.83 10.33 6.65
C ALA A 160 -11.80 11.06 7.53
N GLU A 161 -10.53 10.76 7.34
CA GLU A 161 -9.38 11.27 8.11
C GLU A 161 -8.25 11.67 7.13
N PRO A 162 -7.29 12.52 7.56
CA PRO A 162 -6.35 13.16 6.64
C PRO A 162 -5.54 12.20 5.77
N LEU A 163 -5.50 12.46 4.46
CA LEU A 163 -4.64 11.73 3.54
C LEU A 163 -3.17 12.12 3.75
N LEU A 164 -2.33 11.15 4.09
CA LEU A 164 -0.87 11.33 4.16
C LEU A 164 -0.20 10.82 2.87
N LEU A 165 0.61 11.67 2.25
CA LEU A 165 1.44 11.31 1.10
C LEU A 165 2.93 11.47 1.45
N SER A 166 3.62 10.35 1.65
CA SER A 166 5.08 10.27 1.82
C SER A 166 5.74 10.01 0.47
N LEU A 167 6.31 11.04 -0.15
CA LEU A 167 6.74 11.01 -1.54
C LEU A 167 8.26 11.18 -1.66
N ALA A 168 8.89 10.42 -2.55
CA ALA A 168 10.28 10.65 -2.92
C ALA A 168 10.41 11.92 -3.75
N GLU A 169 11.48 12.68 -3.56
CA GLU A 169 11.80 13.86 -4.38
C GLU A 169 11.93 13.47 -5.85
N THR A 170 12.63 12.36 -6.13
CA THR A 170 12.90 11.86 -7.48
C THR A 170 12.13 10.56 -7.74
N ASP A 171 10.84 10.67 -8.03
CA ASP A 171 9.97 9.53 -8.35
C ASP A 171 9.52 9.58 -9.83
N HIS A 172 9.94 8.61 -10.64
CA HIS A 172 9.53 8.52 -12.05
C HIS A 172 8.10 7.97 -12.23
N THR A 173 7.59 7.22 -11.25
CA THR A 173 6.21 6.69 -11.24
C THR A 173 5.19 7.76 -10.82
N PHE A 174 5.62 8.71 -9.98
CA PHE A 174 4.83 9.84 -9.50
C PHE A 174 5.59 11.17 -9.67
N PRO A 175 5.75 11.64 -10.92
CA PRO A 175 6.59 12.79 -11.24
C PRO A 175 6.03 14.09 -10.63
N THR A 176 6.89 15.11 -10.54
CA THR A 176 6.54 16.42 -9.94
C THR A 176 5.23 17.00 -10.44
N GLU A 177 4.94 16.91 -11.74
CA GLU A 177 3.67 17.38 -12.30
C GLU A 177 2.46 16.63 -11.73
N SER A 178 2.53 15.29 -11.67
CA SER A 178 1.49 14.46 -11.05
C SER A 178 1.34 14.76 -9.56
N ARG A 179 2.45 14.94 -8.83
CA ARG A 179 2.41 15.31 -7.39
C ARG A 179 1.67 16.63 -7.18
N ARG A 180 2.00 17.64 -7.97
CA ARG A 180 1.35 18.95 -7.92
C ARG A 180 -0.13 18.82 -8.25
N ARG A 181 -0.48 18.08 -9.31
CA ARG A 181 -1.87 17.85 -9.67
C ARG A 181 -2.66 17.14 -8.57
N ALA A 182 -2.05 16.17 -7.88
CA ALA A 182 -2.70 15.50 -6.75
C ALA A 182 -2.98 16.48 -5.60
N VAL A 183 -2.02 17.34 -5.25
CA VAL A 183 -2.23 18.40 -4.26
C VAL A 183 -3.32 19.39 -4.69
N ASP A 184 -3.35 19.77 -5.98
CA ASP A 184 -4.40 20.63 -6.53
C ASP A 184 -5.78 19.99 -6.36
N ILE A 185 -5.93 18.70 -6.70
CA ILE A 185 -7.19 17.96 -6.53
C ILE A 185 -7.62 17.89 -5.05
N LEU A 186 -6.68 17.58 -4.15
CA LEU A 186 -6.98 17.52 -2.71
C LEU A 186 -7.42 18.87 -2.16
N SER A 187 -6.78 19.95 -2.61
CA SER A 187 -7.15 21.33 -2.27
C SER A 187 -8.52 21.72 -2.86
N GLU A 188 -8.76 21.44 -4.14
CA GLU A 188 -10.04 21.65 -4.84
C GLU A 188 -11.20 20.95 -4.09
N ASN A 189 -10.96 19.73 -3.62
CA ASN A 189 -11.93 18.93 -2.88
C ASN A 189 -12.06 19.31 -1.39
N LYS A 190 -11.27 20.28 -0.90
CA LYS A 190 -11.18 20.65 0.52
C LYS A 190 -10.89 19.46 1.43
N SER A 191 -10.13 18.49 0.92
CA SER A 191 -9.68 17.34 1.70
C SER A 191 -8.72 17.79 2.79
N THR A 192 -8.69 17.07 3.92
CA THR A 192 -7.60 17.25 4.89
C THR A 192 -6.45 16.36 4.44
N TYR A 193 -5.25 16.92 4.28
CA TYR A 193 -4.10 16.16 3.78
C TYR A 193 -2.77 16.68 4.33
N HIS A 194 -1.77 15.80 4.36
CA HIS A 194 -0.37 16.14 4.59
C HIS A 194 0.48 15.55 3.45
N VAL A 195 1.36 16.36 2.86
CA VAL A 195 2.32 15.89 1.87
C VAL A 195 3.72 16.15 2.39
N GLN A 196 4.50 15.08 2.49
CA GLN A 196 5.91 15.13 2.81
C GLN A 196 6.71 14.69 1.59
N ILE A 197 7.74 15.47 1.24
CA ILE A 197 8.67 15.12 0.17
C ILE A 197 10.04 14.88 0.80
N PHE A 198 10.57 13.67 0.61
CA PHE A 198 11.89 13.28 1.10
C PHE A 198 12.93 13.53 0.00
N SER A 199 13.90 14.41 0.27
CA SER A 199 14.98 14.70 -0.67
C SER A 199 16.03 13.60 -0.69
N GLY A 200 16.70 13.44 -1.83
CA GLY A 200 17.78 12.46 -2.00
C GLY A 200 17.34 10.98 -2.02
N VAL A 201 16.04 10.70 -1.99
CA VAL A 201 15.49 9.35 -2.15
C VAL A 201 14.72 9.21 -3.47
N ALA A 202 14.57 7.96 -3.91
CA ALA A 202 13.87 7.60 -5.14
C ALA A 202 12.64 6.72 -4.85
N HIS A 203 11.92 6.33 -5.89
CA HIS A 203 10.76 5.44 -5.77
C HIS A 203 11.09 4.16 -5.01
N GLY A 204 10.15 3.70 -4.17
CA GLY A 204 10.31 2.49 -3.34
C GLY A 204 11.01 2.73 -2.00
N PHE A 205 11.44 3.97 -1.69
CA PHE A 205 12.18 4.26 -0.46
C PHE A 205 11.48 3.78 0.82
N ALA A 206 10.16 3.92 0.94
CA ALA A 206 9.42 3.57 2.14
C ALA A 206 9.35 2.05 2.40
N SER A 207 9.27 1.22 1.34
CA SER A 207 9.38 -0.24 1.46
C SER A 207 10.79 -0.70 1.87
N LEU A 208 11.80 0.18 1.76
CA LEU A 208 13.22 -0.09 1.99
C LEU A 208 13.74 0.47 3.34
N LEU A 209 13.10 1.50 3.92
CA LEU A 209 13.66 2.31 5.02
C LEU A 209 13.19 2.00 6.44
N ILE A 210 12.20 1.13 6.64
CA ILE A 210 11.50 1.04 7.95
C ILE A 210 12.40 0.58 9.12
N LEU A 211 13.64 0.09 8.90
CA LEU A 211 14.56 -0.26 10.00
C LEU A 211 15.95 0.39 10.00
N GLU A 212 16.50 0.87 8.88
CA GLU A 212 17.83 1.52 8.90
C GLU A 212 17.83 2.86 9.64
N ALA A 213 16.68 3.53 9.75
CA ALA A 213 16.52 4.73 10.57
C ALA A 213 16.62 4.45 12.08
N PHE A 214 16.45 3.20 12.53
CA PHE A 214 16.50 2.84 13.95
C PHE A 214 17.91 2.60 14.48
N GLU A 215 18.87 2.20 13.64
CA GLU A 215 20.22 1.83 14.10
C GLU A 215 21.29 2.93 13.95
N ARG A 216 21.08 3.98 13.11
CA ARG A 216 22.21 4.84 12.69
C ARG A 216 22.17 6.33 12.96
N SER A 217 21.15 6.91 13.58
CA SER A 217 21.23 8.34 13.87
C SER A 217 20.26 8.83 14.93
N SER A 218 20.81 9.23 16.07
CA SER A 218 20.13 10.01 17.10
C SER A 218 19.64 11.39 16.64
N HIS A 219 19.80 11.76 15.36
CA HIS A 219 19.46 13.09 14.80
C HIS A 219 18.75 13.07 13.42
N LEU A 220 18.26 11.92 12.93
CA LEU A 220 17.37 11.87 11.77
C LEU A 220 16.14 11.03 12.12
N LEU A 221 15.08 11.72 12.54
CA LEU A 221 13.78 11.13 12.81
C LEU A 221 13.00 11.04 11.49
N GLY A 222 13.29 10.00 10.70
CA GLY A 222 12.41 9.53 9.62
C GLY A 222 11.28 8.72 10.23
N ILE A 223 10.32 9.42 10.81
CA ILE A 223 9.15 8.83 11.47
C ILE A 223 8.04 8.68 10.43
N ASP A 224 7.78 7.45 9.98
CA ASP A 224 6.49 7.09 9.37
C ASP A 224 5.50 6.82 10.53
N TYR A 225 4.80 7.85 10.99
CA TYR A 225 3.53 7.65 11.70
C TYR A 225 2.40 8.05 10.76
N THR A 226 1.44 7.15 10.57
CA THR A 226 0.05 7.55 10.46
C THR A 226 -0.54 7.47 11.87
N TYR A 227 -0.79 8.62 12.48
CA TYR A 227 -1.90 8.71 13.43
C TYR A 227 -3.17 8.82 12.58
N ILE A 228 -4.04 7.81 12.65
CA ILE A 228 -5.40 7.84 13.24
C ILE A 228 -6.00 6.42 13.12
#